data_AF-A0A170S8D7-F1
#
_entry.id   AF-A0A170S8D7-F1
#
_cell.length_a   1.000
_cell.length_b   1.000
_cell.length_c   1.000
_cell.angle_alpha   90.00
_cell.angle_beta   90.00
_cell.angle_gamma   90.00
#
_symmetry.space_group_name_H-M   'P 1'
#
loop_
_entity.id
_entity.type
_entity.pdbx_description
1 polymer ?
#
loop_
_entity_poly.entity_id
_entity_poly.type
_entity_poly.pdbx_seq_one_letter_code
_entity_poly.pdbx_strand_id
1 'polypeptide(L)'
;MYDKFLKQVLLDKSFYELSSVVNIIDNIYIDRKISSNICDIIRQHGNCAFIVADVNTAALLNKVVFNTFKNFIILQKYCASQTLVELITEKSQDADILVSFGSGTINDLCKYVSYITNKNYISFPTAPSMNGYSSSNASITFSGGNKKSLKAHLPEAIYIDVDIIVNAPRRLIVSGFADFICRSTVQADWLLSHLLLGNEYTELPFLISKASEDALLAEYLGIVARDEHSIMILMQALLLSGLGMFIVGGSQSASQGEHMIANTMEILQNDMSFFHGEFIGVSVVTMECLQKRILRQMPKLYPTLVNCDNIKEHFREQHIEEFCDILTAKFIDQQKADHLNSLICDKWSYIVDMVYKKTLSNVSIKDMLVNIGCPYKPEHIGWDFNKYSRAVEFAFITRERFTFLDIAHHARLPVVEHI
;
A
#
# COMPACT_ATOMS: atom_id res chain seq x y z
N MET A 1 -2.18 -11.59 24.73
CA MET A 1 -0.87 -11.04 24.31
C MET A 1 -1.04 -9.80 23.43
N TYR A 2 -1.96 -9.82 22.45
CA TYR A 2 -2.23 -8.72 21.53
C TYR A 2 -2.75 -7.41 22.17
N ASP A 3 -3.61 -7.48 23.19
CA ASP A 3 -4.20 -6.31 23.89
C ASP A 3 -3.16 -5.45 24.66
N LYS A 4 -2.00 -6.02 25.03
CA LYS A 4 -0.99 -5.30 25.83
C LYS A 4 -0.07 -4.42 24.97
N PHE A 5 0.02 -4.68 23.67
CA PHE A 5 0.92 -3.97 22.75
C PHE A 5 0.25 -2.80 22.03
N LEU A 6 -1.01 -2.92 21.61
CA LEU A 6 -1.81 -1.78 21.11
C LEU A 6 -1.86 -0.66 22.16
N LYS A 7 -1.97 -1.02 23.44
CA LYS A 7 -1.85 -0.10 24.58
C LYS A 7 -0.46 0.53 24.76
N GLN A 8 0.60 -0.10 24.24
CA GLN A 8 1.97 0.43 24.33
C GLN A 8 2.24 1.54 23.30
N VAL A 9 1.57 1.51 22.14
CA VAL A 9 1.57 2.62 21.16
C VAL A 9 0.92 3.88 21.74
N LEU A 10 -0.05 3.73 22.65
CA LEU A 10 -0.78 4.85 23.30
C LEU A 10 -0.02 5.53 24.46
N LEU A 11 1.11 4.98 24.92
CA LEU A 11 1.86 5.53 26.06
C LEU A 11 2.85 6.64 25.68
N ASP A 12 3.06 6.87 24.38
CA ASP A 12 3.82 8.03 23.91
C ASP A 12 2.90 9.27 23.93
N LYS A 13 3.26 10.25 24.76
CA LYS A 13 2.46 11.47 25.01
C LYS A 13 2.16 12.28 23.74
N SER A 14 2.84 12.01 22.63
CA SER A 14 2.59 12.62 21.32
C SER A 14 1.34 12.08 20.59
N PHE A 15 0.73 10.98 21.04
CA PHE A 15 -0.48 10.41 20.42
C PHE A 15 -1.80 10.84 21.06
N TYR A 16 -1.77 11.37 22.29
CA TYR A 16 -2.98 11.73 23.05
C TYR A 16 -3.82 12.85 22.40
N GLU A 17 -3.20 13.67 21.55
CA GLU A 17 -3.87 14.80 20.87
C GLU A 17 -4.55 14.40 19.55
N LEU A 18 -4.30 13.19 19.03
CA LEU A 18 -4.96 12.65 17.84
C LEU A 18 -6.10 11.73 18.25
N SER A 19 -7.20 12.30 18.73
CA SER A 19 -8.38 11.55 19.21
C SER A 19 -8.88 10.50 18.20
N SER A 20 -8.74 10.77 16.90
CA SER A 20 -9.04 9.82 15.81
C SER A 20 -8.10 8.61 15.75
N VAL A 21 -6.80 8.79 15.99
CA VAL A 21 -5.81 7.70 16.06
C VAL A 21 -6.07 6.81 17.27
N VAL A 22 -6.27 7.43 18.43
CA VAL A 22 -6.59 6.73 19.68
C VAL A 22 -7.89 5.93 19.52
N ASN A 23 -8.92 6.56 18.94
CA ASN A 23 -10.21 5.90 18.72
C ASN A 23 -10.11 4.69 17.78
N ILE A 24 -9.31 4.74 16.72
CA ILE A 24 -9.11 3.55 15.86
C ILE A 24 -8.44 2.44 16.64
N ILE A 25 -7.33 2.74 17.34
CA ILE A 25 -6.56 1.77 18.12
C ILE A 25 -7.45 1.09 19.16
N ASP A 26 -8.27 1.88 19.86
CA ASP A 26 -9.19 1.39 20.89
C ASP A 26 -10.32 0.52 20.32
N ASN A 27 -10.59 0.61 19.01
CA ASN A 27 -11.62 -0.14 18.31
C ASN A 27 -11.06 -1.22 17.38
N ILE A 28 -9.87 -1.78 17.68
CA ILE A 28 -9.37 -3.00 17.05
C ILE A 28 -9.64 -4.19 17.98
N TYR A 29 -10.52 -5.08 17.55
CA TYR A 29 -10.93 -6.27 18.29
C TYR A 29 -10.30 -7.51 17.65
N ILE A 30 -9.54 -8.27 18.42
CA ILE A 30 -8.85 -9.48 17.95
C ILE A 30 -9.29 -10.64 18.83
N ASP A 31 -9.97 -11.62 18.24
CA ASP A 31 -10.37 -12.85 18.93
C ASP A 31 -10.54 -13.99 17.93
N ARG A 32 -10.68 -15.22 18.43
CA ARG A 32 -11.07 -16.36 17.61
C ARG A 32 -12.58 -16.39 17.42
N LYS A 33 -13.02 -16.75 16.21
CA LYS A 33 -14.45 -16.90 15.89
C LYS A 33 -15.28 -15.64 16.14
N ILE A 34 -14.66 -14.46 16.21
CA ILE A 34 -15.37 -13.19 16.39
C ILE A 34 -16.40 -12.96 15.27
N SER A 35 -16.10 -13.44 14.06
CA SER A 35 -17.01 -13.41 12.91
C SER A 35 -18.30 -14.24 13.12
N SER A 36 -18.31 -15.19 14.06
CA SER A 36 -19.52 -15.97 14.39
C SER A 36 -20.60 -15.11 15.04
N ASN A 37 -20.22 -14.03 15.72
CA ASN A 37 -21.10 -13.08 16.41
C ASN A 37 -21.35 -11.81 15.57
N ILE A 38 -21.04 -11.84 14.26
CA ILE A 38 -21.12 -10.66 13.39
C ILE A 38 -22.49 -9.96 13.43
N CYS A 39 -23.60 -10.70 13.61
CA CYS A 39 -24.91 -10.08 13.71
C CYS A 39 -25.06 -9.17 14.93
N ASP A 40 -24.53 -9.60 16.08
CA ASP A 40 -24.63 -8.84 17.31
C ASP A 40 -23.64 -7.67 17.31
N ILE A 41 -22.46 -7.87 16.72
CA ILE A 41 -21.49 -6.80 16.50
C ILE A 41 -22.09 -5.70 15.61
N ILE A 42 -22.67 -6.07 14.47
CA ILE A 42 -23.30 -5.10 13.55
C ILE A 42 -24.36 -4.26 14.28
N ARG A 43 -25.20 -4.90 15.12
CA ARG A 43 -26.25 -4.21 15.89
C ARG A 43 -25.73 -3.19 16.91
N GLN A 44 -24.46 -3.29 17.33
CA GLN A 44 -23.85 -2.30 18.22
C GLN A 44 -23.54 -0.99 17.49
N HIS A 45 -23.40 -1.04 16.16
CA HIS A 45 -23.03 0.12 15.35
C HIS A 45 -24.17 0.67 14.48
N GLY A 46 -25.17 -0.14 14.14
CA GLY A 46 -26.30 0.28 13.32
C GLY A 46 -27.46 -0.71 13.31
N ASN A 47 -28.65 -0.25 12.92
CA ASN A 47 -29.84 -1.07 12.84
C ASN A 47 -30.05 -1.68 11.44
N CYS A 48 -29.55 -1.00 10.40
CA CYS A 48 -29.76 -1.34 9.00
C CYS A 48 -28.41 -1.48 8.29
N ALA A 49 -27.80 -2.66 8.36
CA ALA A 49 -26.50 -2.88 7.73
C ALA A 49 -26.58 -3.28 6.25
N PHE A 50 -25.58 -2.86 5.48
CA PHE A 50 -25.30 -3.38 4.14
C PHE A 50 -23.96 -4.12 4.13
N ILE A 51 -24.01 -5.44 3.94
CA ILE A 51 -22.82 -6.30 3.97
C ILE A 51 -22.23 -6.47 2.57
N VAL A 52 -20.93 -6.22 2.43
CA VAL A 52 -20.18 -6.47 1.19
C VAL A 52 -19.19 -7.61 1.44
N ALA A 53 -19.32 -8.66 0.64
CA ALA A 53 -18.43 -9.82 0.66
C ALA A 53 -18.14 -10.29 -0.78
N ASP A 54 -17.21 -11.23 -0.96
CA ASP A 54 -17.02 -11.94 -2.23
C ASP A 54 -17.45 -13.41 -2.10
N VAL A 55 -17.47 -14.14 -3.20
CA VAL A 55 -17.87 -15.55 -3.21
C VAL A 55 -17.10 -16.45 -2.25
N ASN A 56 -15.83 -16.15 -1.99
CA ASN A 56 -14.98 -16.93 -1.09
C ASN A 56 -15.27 -16.56 0.36
N THR A 57 -15.40 -15.26 0.67
CA THR A 57 -15.65 -14.81 2.05
C THR A 57 -17.09 -15.00 2.48
N ALA A 58 -18.06 -14.98 1.55
CA ALA A 58 -19.45 -15.31 1.84
C ALA A 58 -19.62 -16.73 2.39
N ALA A 59 -18.74 -17.66 2.01
CA ALA A 59 -18.75 -19.03 2.52
C ALA A 59 -18.37 -19.11 4.01
N LEU A 60 -17.69 -18.09 4.54
CA LEU A 60 -17.36 -17.97 5.97
C LEU A 60 -18.50 -17.37 6.79
N LEU A 61 -19.46 -16.71 6.13
CA LEU A 61 -20.65 -16.16 6.78
C LEU A 61 -21.69 -17.26 6.98
N ASN A 62 -22.17 -17.41 8.20
CA ASN A 62 -23.21 -18.39 8.50
C ASN A 62 -24.56 -17.99 7.86
N LYS A 63 -25.47 -18.95 7.68
CA LYS A 63 -26.81 -18.70 7.13
C LYS A 63 -27.64 -17.72 7.98
N VAL A 64 -27.34 -17.59 9.27
CA VAL A 64 -28.02 -16.66 10.18
C VAL A 64 -27.75 -15.21 9.77
N VAL A 65 -26.55 -14.89 9.28
CA VAL A 65 -26.21 -13.55 8.76
C VAL A 65 -27.14 -13.19 7.60
N PHE A 66 -27.24 -14.05 6.59
CA PHE A 66 -28.09 -13.82 5.41
C PHE A 66 -29.59 -13.81 5.73
N ASN A 67 -30.03 -14.52 6.76
CA ASN A 67 -31.41 -14.49 7.23
C ASN A 67 -31.71 -13.22 8.04
N THR A 68 -30.71 -12.68 8.75
CA THR A 68 -30.85 -11.49 9.61
C THR A 68 -30.77 -10.20 8.79
N PHE A 69 -29.77 -10.09 7.92
CA PHE A 69 -29.57 -8.93 7.06
C PHE A 69 -29.93 -9.28 5.63
N LYS A 70 -31.04 -8.70 5.15
CA LYS A 70 -31.51 -8.88 3.77
C LYS A 70 -30.72 -8.02 2.76
N ASN A 71 -29.96 -7.04 3.26
CA ASN A 71 -29.21 -6.08 2.47
C ASN A 71 -27.73 -6.50 2.41
N PHE A 72 -27.36 -7.18 1.33
CA PHE A 72 -25.97 -7.58 1.09
C PHE A 72 -25.66 -7.65 -0.41
N ILE A 73 -24.37 -7.65 -0.73
CA ILE A 73 -23.86 -7.94 -2.07
C ILE A 73 -22.69 -8.93 -1.99
N ILE A 74 -22.74 -9.97 -2.83
CA ILE A 74 -21.66 -10.93 -3.02
C ILE A 74 -21.00 -10.68 -4.36
N LEU A 75 -19.78 -10.15 -4.32
CA LEU A 75 -19.01 -9.80 -5.50
C LEU A 75 -18.41 -11.03 -6.17
N GLN A 76 -18.46 -11.06 -7.49
CA GLN A 76 -17.84 -12.06 -8.35
C GLN A 76 -16.52 -11.57 -8.98
N LYS A 77 -16.30 -10.25 -8.97
CA LYS A 77 -15.16 -9.58 -9.59
C LYS A 77 -14.18 -9.10 -8.53
N TYR A 78 -12.88 -9.28 -8.81
CA TYR A 78 -11.78 -8.99 -7.89
C TYR A 78 -11.13 -7.60 -8.10
N CYS A 79 -11.89 -6.61 -8.57
CA CYS A 79 -11.36 -5.27 -8.85
C CYS A 79 -12.25 -4.21 -8.18
N ALA A 80 -11.64 -3.35 -7.35
CA ALA A 80 -12.32 -2.20 -6.77
C ALA A 80 -12.49 -1.14 -7.87
N SER A 81 -13.65 -1.15 -8.54
CA SER A 81 -13.90 -0.28 -9.68
C SER A 81 -14.96 0.77 -9.38
N GLN A 82 -14.93 1.89 -10.11
CA GLN A 82 -15.97 2.91 -10.03
C GLN A 82 -17.38 2.33 -10.22
N THR A 83 -17.57 1.39 -11.15
CA THR A 83 -18.87 0.72 -11.36
C THR A 83 -19.36 -0.02 -10.11
N LEU A 84 -18.45 -0.65 -9.35
CA LEU A 84 -18.83 -1.32 -8.10
C LEU A 84 -19.11 -0.30 -6.98
N VAL A 85 -18.40 0.82 -6.95
CA VAL A 85 -18.70 1.93 -6.02
C VAL A 85 -20.11 2.44 -6.26
N GLU A 86 -20.47 2.72 -7.53
CA GLU A 86 -21.81 3.19 -7.92
C GLU A 86 -22.89 2.17 -7.53
N LEU A 87 -22.67 0.88 -7.83
CA LEU A 87 -23.60 -0.19 -7.47
C LEU A 87 -23.79 -0.33 -5.95
N ILE A 88 -22.71 -0.31 -5.17
CA ILE A 88 -22.79 -0.41 -3.70
C ILE A 88 -23.47 0.85 -3.14
N THR A 89 -23.19 2.03 -3.69
CA THR A 89 -23.85 3.29 -3.30
C THR A 89 -25.36 3.20 -3.50
N GLU A 90 -25.81 2.73 -4.67
CA GLU A 90 -27.23 2.55 -4.98
C GLU A 90 -27.88 1.52 -4.05
N LYS A 91 -27.26 0.35 -3.88
CA LYS A 91 -27.83 -0.77 -3.11
C LYS A 91 -27.82 -0.54 -1.60
N SER A 92 -26.95 0.33 -1.11
CA SER A 92 -26.81 0.61 0.32
C SER A 92 -27.56 1.87 0.77
N GLN A 93 -28.43 2.48 -0.05
CA GLN A 93 -29.13 3.73 0.29
C GLN A 93 -29.86 3.69 1.63
N ASP A 94 -30.58 2.59 1.92
CA ASP A 94 -31.37 2.42 3.15
C ASP A 94 -30.53 1.97 4.36
N ALA A 95 -29.24 1.70 4.17
CA ALA A 95 -28.37 1.27 5.25
C ALA A 95 -27.81 2.45 6.06
N ASP A 96 -27.71 2.31 7.37
CA ASP A 96 -27.03 3.25 8.27
C ASP A 96 -25.54 2.89 8.45
N ILE A 97 -25.17 1.63 8.21
CA ILE A 97 -23.80 1.14 8.30
C ILE A 97 -23.42 0.21 7.15
N LEU A 98 -22.19 0.37 6.65
CA LEU A 98 -21.55 -0.56 5.73
C LEU A 98 -20.68 -1.57 6.49
N VAL A 99 -20.68 -2.82 6.05
CA VAL A 99 -19.85 -3.88 6.65
C VAL A 99 -18.97 -4.47 5.56
N SER A 100 -17.66 -4.23 5.65
CA SER A 100 -16.66 -4.89 4.82
C SER A 100 -16.33 -6.25 5.41
N PHE A 101 -16.70 -7.34 4.73
CA PHE A 101 -16.30 -8.70 5.11
C PHE A 101 -15.43 -9.31 4.01
N GLY A 102 -14.13 -9.00 4.07
CA GLY A 102 -13.29 -9.16 2.88
C GLY A 102 -11.84 -8.75 3.05
N SER A 103 -11.11 -8.79 1.93
CA SER A 103 -9.72 -8.33 1.85
C SER A 103 -9.65 -6.95 1.18
N GLY A 104 -8.55 -6.63 0.49
CA GLY A 104 -8.25 -5.30 0.00
C GLY A 104 -9.34 -4.63 -0.83
N THR A 105 -9.85 -5.34 -1.84
CA THR A 105 -10.89 -4.84 -2.75
C THR A 105 -12.19 -4.48 -2.04
N ILE A 106 -12.69 -5.36 -1.18
CA ILE A 106 -13.95 -5.16 -0.46
C ILE A 106 -13.80 -4.00 0.54
N ASN A 107 -12.67 -3.96 1.26
CA ASN A 107 -12.39 -2.89 2.19
C ASN A 107 -12.34 -1.53 1.49
N ASP A 108 -11.63 -1.41 0.37
CA ASP A 108 -11.52 -0.14 -0.37
C ASP A 108 -12.88 0.32 -0.93
N LEU A 109 -13.72 -0.61 -1.41
CA LEU A 109 -15.07 -0.29 -1.86
C LEU A 109 -15.94 0.25 -0.71
N CYS A 110 -16.04 -0.48 0.41
CA CYS A 110 -16.83 -0.03 1.57
C CYS A 110 -16.33 1.28 2.15
N LYS A 111 -15.00 1.40 2.31
CA LYS A 111 -14.32 2.58 2.83
C LYS A 111 -14.59 3.82 1.97
N TYR A 112 -14.56 3.68 0.65
CA TYR A 112 -14.83 4.79 -0.26
C TYR A 112 -16.33 5.14 -0.34
N VAL A 113 -17.21 4.13 -0.41
CA VAL A 113 -18.67 4.38 -0.39
C VAL A 113 -19.07 5.07 0.91
N SER A 114 -18.58 4.59 2.05
CA SER A 114 -18.77 5.21 3.37
C SER A 114 -18.43 6.70 3.34
N TYR A 115 -17.31 7.07 2.74
CA TYR A 115 -16.86 8.46 2.60
C TYR A 115 -17.83 9.30 1.75
N ILE A 116 -18.16 8.87 0.54
CA ILE A 116 -19.00 9.67 -0.38
C ILE A 116 -20.46 9.73 0.06
N THR A 117 -20.95 8.75 0.83
CA THR A 117 -22.32 8.75 1.37
C THR A 117 -22.42 9.26 2.80
N ASN A 118 -21.30 9.62 3.43
CA ASN A 118 -21.23 10.00 4.85
C ASN A 118 -21.90 8.98 5.79
N LYS A 119 -21.61 7.68 5.57
CA LYS A 119 -22.12 6.57 6.39
C LYS A 119 -20.98 5.95 7.19
N ASN A 120 -21.27 5.37 8.35
CA ASN A 120 -20.27 4.62 9.09
C ASN A 120 -19.95 3.31 8.38
N TYR A 121 -18.76 2.77 8.65
CA TYR A 121 -18.43 1.40 8.26
C TYR A 121 -17.56 0.71 9.30
N ILE A 122 -17.72 -0.61 9.38
CA ILE A 122 -16.84 -1.49 10.14
C ILE A 122 -16.17 -2.49 9.20
N SER A 123 -14.96 -2.92 9.56
CA SER A 123 -14.15 -3.81 8.73
C SER A 123 -13.90 -5.15 9.44
N PHE A 124 -14.12 -6.23 8.71
CA PHE A 124 -13.73 -7.60 9.04
C PHE A 124 -12.70 -8.07 8.02
N PRO A 125 -11.40 -7.78 8.24
CA PRO A 125 -10.33 -8.27 7.38
C PRO A 125 -10.34 -9.80 7.35
N THR A 126 -10.26 -10.37 6.15
CA THR A 126 -10.23 -11.84 5.94
C THR A 126 -8.87 -12.36 5.45
N ALA A 127 -7.91 -11.46 5.25
CA ALA A 127 -6.52 -11.80 4.94
C ALA A 127 -5.59 -10.66 5.35
N PRO A 128 -4.33 -10.94 5.71
CA PRO A 128 -3.32 -9.90 5.91
C PRO A 128 -2.70 -9.54 4.55
N SER A 129 -3.47 -8.90 3.67
CA SER A 129 -3.10 -8.74 2.25
C SER A 129 -2.53 -7.38 1.85
N MET A 130 -2.82 -6.34 2.62
CA MET A 130 -2.46 -4.95 2.33
C MET A 130 -2.64 -4.06 3.57
N ASN A 131 -2.00 -2.89 3.59
CA ASN A 131 -1.99 -1.96 4.76
C ASN A 131 -3.21 -1.03 4.88
N GLY A 132 -4.10 -1.01 3.91
CA GLY A 132 -5.25 -0.09 3.83
C GLY A 132 -6.45 -0.38 4.74
N TYR A 133 -6.38 -1.35 5.65
CA TYR A 133 -7.45 -1.60 6.64
C TYR A 133 -7.61 -0.46 7.64
N SER A 134 -6.53 0.24 7.96
CA SER A 134 -6.45 1.33 8.93
C SER A 134 -5.98 2.65 8.31
N SER A 135 -6.11 2.80 6.98
CA SER A 135 -5.75 4.02 6.25
C SER A 135 -6.98 4.81 5.80
N SER A 136 -6.82 6.13 5.63
CA SER A 136 -7.86 7.05 5.15
C SER A 136 -7.85 7.24 3.63
N ASN A 137 -7.36 6.25 2.87
CA ASN A 137 -7.29 6.29 1.42
C ASN A 137 -7.78 4.97 0.82
N ALA A 138 -8.55 5.03 -0.27
CA ALA A 138 -9.03 3.84 -0.99
C ALA A 138 -8.46 3.81 -2.41
N SER A 139 -8.02 2.64 -2.86
CA SER A 139 -7.54 2.45 -4.24
C SER A 139 -8.68 2.01 -5.15
N ILE A 140 -9.20 2.94 -5.96
CA ILE A 140 -10.33 2.70 -6.86
C ILE A 140 -9.86 2.82 -8.32
N THR A 141 -10.25 1.84 -9.13
CA THR A 141 -9.99 1.79 -10.57
C THR A 141 -11.13 2.45 -11.32
N PHE A 142 -10.83 3.55 -12.00
CA PHE A 142 -11.75 4.28 -12.87
C PHE A 142 -11.80 3.67 -14.26
N SER A 143 -12.79 4.11 -15.04
CA SER A 143 -12.93 3.76 -16.46
C SER A 143 -11.59 3.86 -17.18
N GLY A 144 -11.25 2.78 -17.89
CA GLY A 144 -9.98 2.67 -18.60
C GLY A 144 -8.87 1.89 -17.88
N GLY A 145 -8.92 1.76 -16.56
CA GLY A 145 -7.85 1.12 -15.78
C GLY A 145 -7.01 2.10 -14.95
N ASN A 146 -7.45 3.37 -14.84
CA ASN A 146 -6.77 4.35 -14.00
C ASN A 146 -7.08 4.12 -12.52
N LYS A 147 -6.13 3.51 -11.80
CA LYS A 147 -6.23 3.27 -10.36
C LYS A 147 -5.77 4.50 -9.59
N LYS A 148 -6.71 5.14 -8.90
CA LYS A 148 -6.47 6.34 -8.10
C LYS A 148 -6.58 6.05 -6.62
N SER A 149 -5.72 6.69 -5.83
CA SER A 149 -5.79 6.69 -4.36
C SER A 149 -6.64 7.86 -3.91
N LEU A 150 -7.90 7.59 -3.55
CA LEU A 150 -8.88 8.60 -3.18
C LEU A 150 -8.93 8.78 -1.67
N LYS A 151 -9.26 9.99 -1.19
CA LYS A 151 -9.58 10.23 0.22
C LYS A 151 -10.79 9.38 0.63
N ALA A 152 -10.74 8.78 1.81
CA ALA A 152 -11.80 7.94 2.33
C ALA A 152 -11.88 7.96 3.86
N HIS A 153 -12.89 7.28 4.44
CA HIS A 153 -13.07 7.19 5.89
C HIS A 153 -12.16 6.15 6.54
N LEU A 154 -11.90 6.34 7.82
CA LEU A 154 -11.40 5.27 8.68
C LEU A 154 -12.57 4.40 9.15
N PRO A 155 -12.34 3.09 9.39
CA PRO A 155 -13.39 2.26 9.95
C PRO A 155 -13.71 2.71 11.37
N GLU A 156 -14.97 2.60 11.77
CA GLU A 156 -15.40 2.80 13.16
C GLU A 156 -14.77 1.74 14.07
N ALA A 157 -14.65 0.51 13.57
CA ALA A 157 -13.99 -0.60 14.24
C ALA A 157 -13.43 -1.63 13.23
N ILE A 158 -12.37 -2.31 13.63
CA ILE A 158 -11.74 -3.41 12.89
C ILE A 158 -11.84 -4.69 13.72
N TYR A 159 -12.48 -5.71 13.17
CA TYR A 159 -12.72 -7.00 13.81
C TYR A 159 -11.90 -8.09 13.12
N ILE A 160 -10.89 -8.59 13.82
CA ILE A 160 -9.90 -9.54 13.30
C ILE A 160 -10.18 -10.92 13.88
N ASP A 161 -10.66 -11.82 13.01
CA ASP A 161 -10.83 -13.23 13.37
C ASP A 161 -9.54 -13.99 13.10
N VAL A 162 -8.85 -14.40 14.16
CA VAL A 162 -7.53 -15.08 14.07
C VAL A 162 -7.63 -16.34 13.18
N ASP A 163 -8.71 -17.11 13.32
CA ASP A 163 -8.88 -18.35 12.57
C ASP A 163 -9.01 -18.08 11.06
N ILE A 164 -9.65 -16.97 10.67
CA ILE A 164 -9.79 -16.57 9.27
C ILE A 164 -8.45 -16.05 8.74
N ILE A 165 -7.78 -15.15 9.47
CA ILE A 165 -6.53 -14.52 9.05
C ILE A 165 -5.42 -15.56 8.82
N VAL A 166 -5.26 -16.52 9.74
CA VAL A 166 -4.23 -17.58 9.64
C VAL A 166 -4.49 -18.53 8.48
N ASN A 167 -5.78 -18.79 8.18
CA ASN A 167 -6.19 -19.69 7.10
C ASN A 167 -6.37 -18.99 5.74
N ALA A 168 -6.09 -17.69 5.64
CA ALA A 168 -6.19 -16.95 4.39
C ALA A 168 -5.36 -17.62 3.26
N PRO A 169 -5.75 -17.45 1.98
CA PRO A 169 -4.97 -17.93 0.84
C PRO A 169 -3.52 -17.45 0.91
N ARG A 170 -2.55 -18.37 0.71
CA ARG A 170 -1.12 -18.06 0.85
C ARG A 170 -0.68 -16.87 0.00
N ARG A 171 -1.20 -16.75 -1.22
CA ARG A 171 -0.90 -15.63 -2.14
C ARG A 171 -1.27 -14.26 -1.54
N LEU A 172 -2.36 -14.17 -0.79
CA LEU A 172 -2.75 -12.92 -0.12
C LEU A 172 -1.80 -12.60 1.05
N ILE A 173 -1.38 -13.60 1.81
CA ILE A 173 -0.43 -13.41 2.92
C ILE A 173 0.93 -12.93 2.39
N VAL A 174 1.48 -13.57 1.36
CA VAL A 174 2.77 -13.15 0.77
C VAL A 174 2.67 -11.80 0.05
N SER A 175 1.50 -11.47 -0.52
CA SER A 175 1.21 -10.13 -1.05
C SER A 175 1.30 -9.09 0.07
N GLY A 176 0.67 -9.31 1.22
CA GLY A 176 0.76 -8.39 2.36
C GLY A 176 2.18 -8.28 2.92
N PHE A 177 2.94 -9.38 2.93
CA PHE A 177 4.35 -9.32 3.35
C PHE A 177 5.16 -8.40 2.43
N ALA A 178 5.01 -8.52 1.12
CA ALA A 178 5.70 -7.65 0.16
C ALA A 178 5.25 -6.17 0.30
N ASP A 179 3.95 -5.94 0.46
CA ASP A 179 3.36 -4.61 0.69
C ASP A 179 3.91 -3.92 1.96
N PHE A 180 4.21 -4.69 3.01
CA PHE A 180 4.82 -4.16 4.22
C PHE A 180 6.35 -3.99 4.11
N ILE A 181 7.07 -5.01 3.66
CA ILE A 181 8.55 -5.01 3.71
C ILE A 181 9.17 -3.96 2.78
N CYS A 182 8.41 -3.51 1.78
CA CYS A 182 8.79 -2.42 0.89
C CYS A 182 8.97 -1.07 1.60
N ARG A 183 8.51 -0.94 2.86
CA ARG A 183 8.75 0.23 3.72
C ARG A 183 10.22 0.69 3.76
N SER A 184 11.19 -0.21 3.57
CA SER A 184 12.60 0.16 3.49
C SER A 184 12.91 1.04 2.27
N THR A 185 12.41 0.69 1.08
CA THR A 185 12.63 1.51 -0.14
C THR A 185 11.83 2.80 -0.08
N VAL A 186 10.63 2.74 0.52
CA VAL A 186 9.77 3.89 0.82
C VAL A 186 10.50 4.91 1.70
N GLN A 187 11.10 4.47 2.80
CA GLN A 187 11.80 5.37 3.71
C GLN A 187 13.02 6.01 3.04
N ALA A 188 13.74 5.26 2.19
CA ALA A 188 14.86 5.79 1.42
C ALA A 188 14.43 6.91 0.45
N ASP A 189 13.39 6.67 -0.34
CA ASP A 189 12.85 7.65 -1.28
C ASP A 189 12.34 8.90 -0.57
N TRP A 190 11.55 8.72 0.50
CA TRP A 190 10.96 9.85 1.21
C TRP A 190 12.01 10.69 1.94
N LEU A 191 13.01 10.04 2.54
CA LEU A 191 14.13 10.71 3.21
C LEU A 191 15.04 11.43 2.20
N LEU A 192 15.32 10.84 1.02
CA LEU A 192 16.01 11.53 -0.07
C LEU A 192 15.28 12.82 -0.45
N SER A 193 13.97 12.73 -0.66
CA SER A 193 13.11 13.87 -1.02
C SER A 193 13.20 14.99 0.01
N HIS A 194 13.14 14.65 1.29
CA HIS A 194 13.26 15.59 2.40
C HIS A 194 14.64 16.25 2.47
N LEU A 195 15.71 15.44 2.49
CA LEU A 195 17.06 15.97 2.69
C LEU A 195 17.54 16.81 1.50
N LEU A 196 17.15 16.42 0.28
CA LEU A 196 17.54 17.12 -0.92
C LEU A 196 16.66 18.36 -1.18
N LEU A 197 15.34 18.21 -1.15
CA LEU A 197 14.38 19.25 -1.57
C LEU A 197 13.70 20.00 -0.43
N GLY A 198 13.82 19.52 0.82
CA GLY A 198 13.13 20.11 1.96
C GLY A 198 11.65 19.71 2.09
N ASN A 199 11.21 18.68 1.36
CA ASN A 199 9.83 18.16 1.46
C ASN A 199 9.53 17.66 2.87
N GLU A 200 8.25 17.69 3.28
CA GLU A 200 7.84 17.22 4.60
C GLU A 200 8.20 15.74 4.81
N TYR A 201 8.68 15.41 6.00
CA TYR A 201 9.03 14.06 6.41
C TYR A 201 8.89 13.90 7.92
N THR A 202 8.45 12.71 8.33
CA THR A 202 8.42 12.30 9.73
C THR A 202 8.80 10.83 9.84
N GLU A 203 9.54 10.50 10.89
CA GLU A 203 9.92 9.11 11.18
C GLU A 203 8.79 8.31 11.83
N LEU A 204 7.75 9.00 12.32
CA LEU A 204 6.73 8.43 13.19
C LEU A 204 6.08 7.14 12.63
N PRO A 205 5.66 7.05 11.35
CA PRO A 205 5.11 5.82 10.78
C PRO A 205 6.05 4.61 10.83
N PHE A 206 7.36 4.85 10.70
CA PHE A 206 8.37 3.80 10.74
C PHE A 206 8.67 3.39 12.18
N LEU A 207 8.65 4.35 13.12
CA LEU A 207 8.86 4.09 14.55
C LEU A 207 7.73 3.25 15.16
N ILE A 208 6.46 3.57 14.87
CA ILE A 208 5.31 2.81 15.43
C ILE A 208 5.27 1.36 14.96
N SER A 209 5.80 1.07 13.76
CA SER A 209 5.83 -0.27 13.18
C SER A 209 7.14 -1.02 13.44
N LYS A 210 8.12 -0.40 14.11
CA LYS A 210 9.48 -0.93 14.22
C LYS A 210 9.55 -2.28 14.92
N ALA A 211 8.91 -2.41 16.09
CA ALA A 211 8.92 -3.67 16.84
C ALA A 211 8.23 -4.82 16.07
N SER A 212 7.14 -4.52 15.36
CA SER A 212 6.46 -5.52 14.51
C SER A 212 7.31 -5.88 13.29
N GLU A 213 8.03 -4.93 12.71
CA GLU A 213 9.00 -5.23 11.65
C GLU A 213 10.12 -6.14 12.17
N ASP A 214 10.74 -5.80 13.29
CA ASP A 214 11.88 -6.59 13.82
C ASP A 214 11.47 -8.03 14.11
N ALA A 215 10.28 -8.23 14.70
CA ALA A 215 9.70 -9.56 14.90
C ALA A 215 9.41 -10.26 13.57
N LEU A 216 8.82 -9.56 12.60
CA LEU A 216 8.50 -10.12 11.30
C LEU A 216 9.76 -10.55 10.54
N LEU A 217 10.83 -9.74 10.57
CA LEU A 217 12.12 -10.05 9.95
C LEU A 217 12.79 -11.28 10.57
N ALA A 218 12.64 -11.47 11.88
CA ALA A 218 13.19 -12.63 12.58
C ALA A 218 12.43 -13.93 12.25
N GLU A 219 11.11 -13.84 12.01
CA GLU A 219 10.22 -15.00 11.97
C GLU A 219 9.47 -15.19 10.64
N TYR A 220 9.80 -14.43 9.58
CA TYR A 220 9.05 -14.42 8.32
C TYR A 220 8.86 -15.80 7.66
N LEU A 221 9.76 -16.76 7.91
CA LEU A 221 9.62 -18.15 7.43
C LEU A 221 8.37 -18.85 8.00
N GLY A 222 7.85 -18.40 9.15
CA GLY A 222 6.59 -18.85 9.70
C GLY A 222 5.40 -18.58 8.78
N ILE A 223 5.48 -17.61 7.87
CA ILE A 223 4.46 -17.41 6.81
C ILE A 223 4.30 -18.66 5.93
N VAL A 224 5.40 -19.33 5.59
CA VAL A 224 5.38 -20.56 4.79
C VAL A 224 4.80 -21.71 5.60
N ALA A 225 5.14 -21.77 6.89
CA ALA A 225 4.65 -22.78 7.82
C ALA A 225 3.19 -22.57 8.26
N ARG A 226 2.55 -21.46 7.86
CA ARG A 226 1.26 -20.99 8.41
C ARG A 226 1.28 -20.87 9.93
N ASP A 227 2.40 -20.41 10.47
CA ASP A 227 2.52 -20.12 11.88
C ASP A 227 1.62 -18.93 12.26
N GLU A 228 0.80 -19.13 13.29
CA GLU A 228 -0.16 -18.12 13.74
C GLU A 228 0.54 -16.85 14.21
N HIS A 229 1.64 -16.99 14.97
CA HIS A 229 2.34 -15.84 15.51
C HIS A 229 2.87 -14.94 14.40
N SER A 230 3.56 -15.54 13.42
CA SER A 230 4.15 -14.84 12.27
C SER A 230 3.09 -14.15 11.41
N ILE A 231 1.96 -14.82 11.14
CA ILE A 231 0.87 -14.24 10.35
C ILE A 231 0.19 -13.08 11.10
N MET A 232 0.00 -13.21 12.42
CA MET A 232 -0.59 -12.14 13.23
C MET A 232 0.36 -10.94 13.41
N ILE A 233 1.68 -11.17 13.48
CA ILE A 233 2.68 -10.09 13.42
C ILE A 233 2.55 -9.35 12.08
N LEU A 234 2.43 -10.07 10.96
CA LEU A 234 2.22 -9.43 9.66
C LEU A 234 0.94 -8.58 9.63
N MET A 235 -0.18 -9.12 10.12
CA MET A 235 -1.45 -8.38 10.20
C MET A 235 -1.28 -7.08 11.02
N GLN A 236 -0.60 -7.18 12.16
CA GLN A 236 -0.30 -6.03 13.01
C GLN A 236 0.60 -5.00 12.32
N ALA A 237 1.65 -5.45 11.64
CA ALA A 237 2.57 -4.61 10.89
C ALA A 237 1.84 -3.82 9.78
N LEU A 238 0.92 -4.46 9.07
CA LEU A 238 0.07 -3.84 8.05
C LEU A 238 -0.88 -2.79 8.66
N LEU A 239 -1.50 -3.07 9.81
CA LEU A 239 -2.36 -2.10 10.50
C LEU A 239 -1.58 -0.87 10.97
N LEU A 240 -0.37 -1.06 11.48
CA LEU A 240 0.50 0.04 11.90
C LEU A 240 0.98 0.86 10.70
N SER A 241 1.29 0.21 9.58
CA SER A 241 1.60 0.89 8.32
C SER A 241 0.42 1.75 7.83
N GLY A 242 -0.80 1.21 7.84
CA GLY A 242 -2.02 1.94 7.47
C GLY A 242 -2.30 3.13 8.37
N LEU A 243 -2.09 2.96 9.68
CA LEU A 243 -2.19 4.05 10.65
C LEU A 243 -1.14 5.13 10.38
N GLY A 244 0.08 4.71 10.02
CA GLY A 244 1.14 5.59 9.59
C GLY A 244 0.77 6.45 8.37
N MET A 245 -0.03 5.92 7.44
CA MET A 245 -0.57 6.69 6.31
C MET A 245 -1.61 7.73 6.77
N PHE A 246 -2.47 7.34 7.72
CA PHE A 246 -3.45 8.25 8.28
C PHE A 246 -2.80 9.43 9.01
N ILE A 247 -1.80 9.16 9.86
CA ILE A 247 -1.06 10.17 10.64
C ILE A 247 -0.44 11.24 9.73
N VAL A 248 0.09 10.84 8.58
CA VAL A 248 0.76 11.77 7.63
C VAL A 248 -0.19 12.37 6.59
N GLY A 249 -1.48 12.01 6.64
CA GLY A 249 -2.49 12.51 5.70
C GLY A 249 -2.33 12.01 4.26
N GLY A 250 -1.61 10.92 4.03
CA GLY A 250 -1.34 10.39 2.70
C GLY A 250 -0.52 9.10 2.69
N SER A 251 -0.14 8.61 1.50
CA SER A 251 0.56 7.34 1.35
C SER A 251 2.08 7.44 1.30
N GLN A 252 2.67 8.61 1.57
CA GLN A 252 4.12 8.85 1.49
C GLN A 252 4.93 7.92 2.41
N SER A 253 4.36 7.52 3.54
CA SER A 253 4.98 6.62 4.52
C SER A 253 4.92 5.14 4.15
N ALA A 254 4.18 4.77 3.10
CA ALA A 254 3.99 3.37 2.69
C ALA A 254 4.15 3.15 1.18
N SER A 255 4.31 4.22 0.39
CA SER A 255 4.25 4.15 -1.06
C SER A 255 5.16 5.21 -1.66
N GLN A 256 6.16 4.81 -2.46
CA GLN A 256 7.10 5.66 -3.17
C GLN A 256 7.44 5.03 -4.54
N GLY A 257 8.72 4.97 -4.93
CA GLY A 257 9.16 4.52 -6.26
C GLY A 257 8.75 3.08 -6.55
N GLU A 258 8.76 2.19 -5.56
CA GLU A 258 8.35 0.79 -5.75
C GLU A 258 6.85 0.70 -6.10
N HIS A 259 6.01 1.49 -5.45
CA HIS A 259 4.60 1.58 -5.80
C HIS A 259 4.38 2.28 -7.14
N MET A 260 5.20 3.28 -7.49
CA MET A 260 5.12 3.94 -8.80
C MET A 260 5.41 2.93 -9.93
N ILE A 261 6.42 2.07 -9.77
CA ILE A 261 6.68 0.96 -10.69
C ILE A 261 5.50 -0.03 -10.69
N ALA A 262 5.02 -0.44 -9.51
CA ALA A 262 3.91 -1.41 -9.42
C ALA A 262 2.63 -0.91 -10.09
N ASN A 263 2.24 0.34 -9.84
CA ASN A 263 1.07 0.96 -10.48
C ASN A 263 1.27 1.09 -12.00
N THR A 264 2.49 1.37 -12.45
CA THR A 264 2.82 1.40 -13.89
C THR A 264 2.56 0.03 -14.52
N MET A 265 2.97 -1.06 -13.85
CA MET A 265 2.65 -2.42 -14.30
C MET A 265 1.14 -2.69 -14.28
N GLU A 266 0.44 -2.34 -13.20
CA GLU A 266 -1.01 -2.52 -13.08
C GLU A 266 -1.78 -1.79 -14.20
N ILE A 267 -1.34 -0.59 -14.60
CA ILE A 267 -1.96 0.19 -15.68
C ILE A 267 -1.73 -0.45 -17.07
N LEU A 268 -0.54 -1.03 -17.28
CA LEU A 268 -0.12 -1.57 -18.57
C LEU A 268 -0.48 -3.05 -18.76
N GLN A 269 -0.87 -3.75 -17.69
CA GLN A 269 -1.27 -5.14 -17.72
C GLN A 269 -2.78 -5.29 -17.86
N ASN A 270 -3.22 -6.25 -18.68
CA ASN A 270 -4.64 -6.60 -18.81
C ASN A 270 -5.04 -7.77 -17.89
N ASP A 271 -4.07 -8.53 -17.40
CA ASP A 271 -4.29 -9.66 -16.51
C ASP A 271 -4.49 -9.18 -15.07
N MET A 272 -5.70 -9.41 -14.55
CA MET A 272 -6.11 -9.04 -13.20
C MET A 272 -5.91 -10.18 -12.19
N SER A 273 -5.16 -11.24 -12.54
CA SER A 273 -4.94 -12.41 -11.69
C SER A 273 -3.88 -12.20 -10.61
N PHE A 274 -3.08 -11.13 -10.72
CA PHE A 274 -2.04 -10.75 -9.76
C PHE A 274 -2.56 -9.76 -8.71
N PHE A 275 -2.10 -9.94 -7.47
CA PHE A 275 -2.40 -9.04 -6.37
C PHE A 275 -1.41 -7.88 -6.32
N HIS A 276 -1.85 -6.75 -5.74
CA HIS A 276 -1.02 -5.55 -5.61
C HIS A 276 0.36 -5.84 -5.01
N GLY A 277 0.41 -6.59 -3.90
CA GLY A 277 1.67 -6.93 -3.26
C GLY A 277 2.57 -7.86 -4.08
N GLU A 278 2.04 -8.60 -5.06
CA GLU A 278 2.88 -9.37 -5.99
C GLU A 278 3.62 -8.46 -6.97
N PHE A 279 2.99 -7.36 -7.41
CA PHE A 279 3.66 -6.30 -8.16
C PHE A 279 4.72 -5.59 -7.30
N ILE A 280 4.37 -5.31 -6.04
CA ILE A 280 5.31 -4.71 -5.07
C ILE A 280 6.51 -5.61 -4.82
N GLY A 281 6.33 -6.93 -4.74
CA GLY A 281 7.42 -7.89 -4.57
C GLY A 281 8.46 -7.81 -5.71
N VAL A 282 8.03 -7.55 -6.94
CA VAL A 282 8.94 -7.31 -8.07
C VAL A 282 9.57 -5.91 -7.99
N SER A 283 8.75 -4.88 -7.76
CA SER A 283 9.22 -3.50 -7.82
C SER A 283 10.14 -3.11 -6.66
N VAL A 284 9.95 -3.68 -5.47
CA VAL A 284 10.81 -3.44 -4.31
C VAL A 284 12.23 -3.93 -4.56
N VAL A 285 12.40 -5.07 -5.24
CA VAL A 285 13.72 -5.59 -5.62
C VAL A 285 14.40 -4.65 -6.61
N THR A 286 13.66 -4.15 -7.60
CA THR A 286 14.17 -3.15 -8.55
C THR A 286 14.59 -1.87 -7.84
N MET A 287 13.77 -1.35 -6.93
CA MET A 287 14.10 -0.14 -6.17
C MET A 287 15.27 -0.35 -5.21
N GLU A 288 15.35 -1.49 -4.52
CA GLU A 288 16.46 -1.82 -3.64
C GLU A 288 17.79 -1.81 -4.41
N CYS A 289 17.83 -2.46 -5.57
CA CYS A 289 19.00 -2.47 -6.46
C CYS A 289 19.33 -1.05 -6.97
N LEU A 290 18.33 -0.30 -7.43
CA LEU A 290 18.50 1.06 -7.94
C LEU A 290 19.08 1.99 -6.87
N GLN A 291 18.46 2.01 -5.70
CA GLN A 291 18.87 2.83 -4.56
C GLN A 291 20.29 2.49 -4.13
N LYS A 292 20.61 1.19 -3.94
CA LYS A 292 21.98 0.74 -3.61
C LYS A 292 23.00 1.18 -4.66
N ARG A 293 22.67 1.11 -5.95
CA ARG A 293 23.58 1.52 -7.02
C ARG A 293 23.81 3.03 -7.04
N ILE A 294 22.75 3.83 -6.91
CA ILE A 294 22.85 5.29 -6.88
C ILE A 294 23.63 5.74 -5.63
N LEU A 295 23.36 5.18 -4.46
CA LEU A 295 24.02 5.57 -3.21
C LEU A 295 25.54 5.32 -3.20
N ARG A 296 26.07 4.45 -4.08
CA ARG A 296 27.51 4.16 -4.18
C ARG A 296 28.34 5.30 -4.78
N GLN A 297 27.72 6.22 -5.50
CA GLN A 297 28.42 7.32 -6.17
C GLN A 297 27.57 8.58 -6.18
N MET A 298 28.21 9.75 -6.19
CA MET A 298 27.47 11.01 -6.27
C MET A 298 26.87 11.17 -7.67
N PRO A 299 25.53 11.24 -7.83
CA PRO A 299 24.91 11.40 -9.14
C PRO A 299 25.10 12.82 -9.67
N LYS A 300 25.15 12.95 -10.99
CA LYS A 300 25.07 14.24 -11.68
C LYS A 300 23.77 14.28 -12.49
N LEU A 301 22.91 15.24 -12.19
CA LEU A 301 21.61 15.41 -12.82
C LEU A 301 21.71 16.29 -14.07
N TYR A 302 20.89 15.97 -15.05
CA TYR A 302 20.73 16.65 -16.32
C TYR A 302 19.25 17.01 -16.56
N PRO A 303 18.94 17.94 -17.48
CA PRO A 303 17.56 18.32 -17.80
C PRO A 303 16.67 17.14 -18.18
N THR A 304 15.35 17.28 -18.01
CA THR A 304 14.37 16.25 -18.41
C THR A 304 14.54 15.88 -19.89
N LEU A 305 14.66 14.59 -20.22
CA LEU A 305 14.74 14.13 -21.63
C LEU A 305 13.39 13.83 -22.26
N VAL A 306 12.46 13.29 -21.48
CA VAL A 306 11.16 12.87 -21.99
C VAL A 306 10.22 14.05 -22.09
N ASN A 307 9.31 13.98 -23.04
CA ASN A 307 8.22 14.94 -23.23
C ASN A 307 6.88 14.21 -23.31
N CYS A 308 5.80 14.98 -23.47
CA CYS A 308 4.45 14.44 -23.60
C CYS A 308 4.25 13.49 -24.79
N ASP A 309 5.03 13.62 -25.87
CA ASP A 309 4.91 12.70 -27.00
C ASP A 309 5.48 11.32 -26.64
N ASN A 310 6.56 11.26 -25.86
CA ASN A 310 7.03 9.99 -25.31
C ASN A 310 5.97 9.34 -24.42
N ILE A 311 5.21 10.10 -23.61
CA ILE A 311 4.13 9.56 -22.77
C ILE A 311 3.03 8.94 -23.65
N LYS A 312 2.62 9.62 -24.73
CA LYS A 312 1.59 9.14 -25.67
C LYS A 312 1.95 7.81 -26.32
N GLU A 313 3.24 7.54 -26.54
CA GLU A 313 3.71 6.29 -27.12
C GLU A 313 3.66 5.10 -26.14
N HIS A 314 3.62 5.37 -24.83
CA HIS A 314 3.77 4.34 -23.79
C HIS A 314 2.47 4.07 -23.01
N PHE A 315 1.61 5.07 -22.87
CA PHE A 315 0.37 4.97 -22.10
C PHE A 315 -0.87 5.17 -22.95
N ARG A 316 -1.99 4.61 -22.49
CA ARG A 316 -3.30 4.80 -23.13
C ARG A 316 -3.78 6.24 -22.94
N GLU A 317 -4.59 6.72 -23.89
CA GLU A 317 -5.10 8.09 -24.00
C GLU A 317 -5.57 8.71 -22.67
N GLN A 318 -6.35 7.95 -21.91
CA GLN A 318 -6.92 8.37 -20.61
C GLN A 318 -5.90 8.71 -19.50
N HIS A 319 -4.62 8.36 -19.65
CA HIS A 319 -3.57 8.66 -18.65
C HIS A 319 -2.66 9.82 -19.08
N ILE A 320 -2.73 10.22 -20.35
CA ILE A 320 -1.74 11.09 -20.97
C ILE A 320 -1.76 12.48 -20.33
N GLU A 321 -2.95 13.06 -20.13
CA GLU A 321 -3.12 14.37 -19.50
C GLU A 321 -2.51 14.40 -18.09
N GLU A 322 -2.95 13.48 -17.22
CA GLU A 322 -2.46 13.37 -15.84
C GLU A 322 -0.93 13.19 -15.77
N PHE A 323 -0.35 12.32 -16.60
CA PHE A 323 1.10 12.09 -16.60
C PHE A 323 1.90 13.24 -17.24
N CYS A 324 1.32 13.96 -18.19
CA CYS A 324 1.89 15.20 -18.73
C CYS A 324 1.91 16.32 -17.70
N ASP A 325 0.85 16.46 -16.90
CA ASP A 325 0.79 17.44 -15.81
C ASP A 325 1.86 17.13 -14.76
N ILE A 326 1.98 15.86 -14.36
CA ILE A 326 3.02 15.41 -13.43
C ILE A 326 4.42 15.66 -14.01
N LEU A 327 4.66 15.33 -15.29
CA LEU A 327 5.94 15.61 -15.95
C LEU A 327 6.25 17.11 -15.96
N THR A 328 5.25 17.96 -16.18
CA THR A 328 5.39 19.42 -16.18
C THR A 328 5.76 19.92 -14.79
N ALA A 329 5.07 19.45 -13.74
CA ALA A 329 5.38 19.77 -12.35
C ALA A 329 6.80 19.34 -11.96
N LYS A 330 7.24 18.18 -12.47
CA LYS A 330 8.57 17.60 -12.23
C LYS A 330 9.64 18.05 -13.22
N PHE A 331 9.33 18.98 -14.14
CA PHE A 331 10.25 19.35 -15.20
C PHE A 331 11.51 20.03 -14.65
N ILE A 332 12.68 19.51 -15.03
CA ILE A 332 14.00 20.03 -14.67
C ILE A 332 14.64 20.61 -15.92
N ASP A 333 14.82 21.94 -15.94
CA ASP A 333 15.64 22.64 -16.92
C ASP A 333 17.12 22.65 -16.49
N GLN A 334 17.99 23.30 -17.28
CA GLN A 334 19.42 23.40 -16.97
C GLN A 334 19.68 24.10 -15.63
N GLN A 335 18.95 25.18 -15.33
CA GLN A 335 19.15 25.95 -14.10
C GLN A 335 18.77 25.12 -12.86
N LYS A 336 17.63 24.42 -12.91
CA LYS A 336 17.20 23.50 -11.85
C LYS A 336 18.18 22.33 -11.69
N ALA A 337 18.68 21.77 -12.80
CA ALA A 337 19.69 20.71 -12.75
C ALA A 337 20.98 21.18 -12.06
N ASP A 338 21.48 22.36 -12.40
CA ASP A 338 22.68 22.95 -11.78
C ASP A 338 22.47 23.23 -10.29
N HIS A 339 21.29 23.71 -9.90
CA HIS A 339 20.93 23.92 -8.50
C HIS A 339 20.90 22.59 -7.72
N LEU A 340 20.24 21.56 -8.25
CA LEU A 340 20.18 20.24 -7.61
C LEU A 340 21.56 19.59 -7.52
N ASN A 341 22.40 19.75 -8.55
CA ASN A 341 23.79 19.28 -8.53
C ASN A 341 24.61 19.96 -7.42
N SER A 342 24.38 21.25 -7.16
CA SER A 342 25.00 21.96 -6.04
C SER A 342 24.55 21.39 -4.70
N LEU A 343 23.24 21.16 -4.52
CA LEU A 343 22.70 20.53 -3.30
C LEU A 343 23.20 19.10 -3.10
N ILE A 344 23.31 18.32 -4.17
CA ILE A 344 23.90 16.97 -4.14
C ILE A 344 25.37 17.07 -3.71
N CYS A 345 26.16 17.95 -4.31
CA CYS A 345 27.57 18.14 -3.94
C CYS A 345 27.76 18.43 -2.44
N ASP A 346 26.88 19.26 -1.87
CA ASP A 346 26.91 19.65 -0.46
C ASP A 346 26.41 18.54 0.48
N LYS A 347 25.30 17.88 0.14
CA LYS A 347 24.54 17.03 1.07
C LYS A 347 24.69 15.53 0.85
N TRP A 348 25.28 15.06 -0.26
CA TRP A 348 25.17 13.66 -0.67
C TRP A 348 25.73 12.67 0.36
N SER A 349 26.89 12.97 0.94
CA SER A 349 27.50 12.09 1.97
C SER A 349 26.59 11.92 3.19
N TYR A 350 25.93 13.00 3.63
CA TYR A 350 24.96 12.96 4.71
C TYR A 350 23.68 12.21 4.32
N ILE A 351 23.17 12.41 3.11
CA ILE A 351 22.01 11.67 2.58
C ILE A 351 22.32 10.16 2.59
N VAL A 352 23.48 9.76 2.09
CA VAL A 352 23.91 8.36 2.04
C VAL A 352 23.97 7.74 3.44
N ASP A 353 24.61 8.41 4.40
CA ASP A 353 24.70 7.95 5.79
C ASP A 353 23.31 7.80 6.45
N MET A 354 22.44 8.80 6.27
CA MET A 354 21.09 8.77 6.83
C MET A 354 20.21 7.68 6.21
N VAL A 355 20.29 7.48 4.89
CA VAL A 355 19.54 6.40 4.21
C VAL A 355 20.04 5.03 4.69
N TYR A 356 21.35 4.80 4.80
CA TYR A 356 21.87 3.52 5.29
C TYR A 356 21.47 3.21 6.74
N LYS A 357 21.38 4.24 7.60
CA LYS A 357 20.96 4.10 9.01
C LYS A 357 19.49 3.76 9.17
N LYS A 358 18.64 4.15 8.23
CA LYS A 358 17.17 4.03 8.33
C LYS A 358 16.58 2.89 7.50
N THR A 359 17.36 2.30 6.61
CA THR A 359 16.91 1.23 5.70
C THR A 359 17.42 -0.14 6.14
N LEU A 360 16.81 -1.21 5.60
CA LEU A 360 17.24 -2.60 5.80
C LEU A 360 18.51 -2.91 5.00
N SER A 361 19.63 -2.31 5.39
CA SER A 361 20.91 -2.43 4.68
C SER A 361 21.59 -3.79 4.86
N ASN A 362 21.31 -4.50 5.96
CA ASN A 362 21.94 -5.79 6.32
C ASN A 362 21.10 -7.02 5.93
N VAL A 363 19.92 -6.83 5.35
CA VAL A 363 19.01 -7.92 4.98
C VAL A 363 18.72 -7.83 3.48
N SER A 364 18.56 -8.98 2.84
CA SER A 364 18.18 -9.08 1.43
C SER A 364 16.66 -9.25 1.31
N ILE A 365 15.96 -8.20 0.86
CA ILE A 365 14.51 -8.27 0.63
C ILE A 365 14.21 -9.35 -0.41
N LYS A 366 15.03 -9.41 -1.47
CA LYS A 366 14.96 -10.46 -2.49
C LYS A 366 14.98 -11.87 -1.89
N ASP A 367 15.91 -12.17 -1.00
CA ASP A 367 16.02 -13.53 -0.43
C ASP A 367 14.81 -13.86 0.44
N MET A 368 14.28 -12.89 1.20
CA MET A 368 13.03 -13.09 1.94
C MET A 368 11.86 -13.42 1.01
N LEU A 369 11.69 -12.66 -0.08
CA LEU A 369 10.64 -12.89 -1.06
C LEU A 369 10.78 -14.27 -1.73
N VAL A 370 12.00 -14.67 -2.10
CA VAL A 370 12.31 -16.01 -2.63
C VAL A 370 11.87 -17.09 -1.64
N ASN A 371 12.29 -16.96 -0.38
CA ASN A 371 12.05 -17.96 0.66
C ASN A 371 10.57 -18.15 0.98
N ILE A 372 9.75 -17.10 0.90
CA ILE A 372 8.30 -17.21 1.10
C ILE A 372 7.52 -17.52 -0.17
N GLY A 373 8.17 -17.57 -1.33
CA GLY A 373 7.54 -17.79 -2.63
C GLY A 373 6.69 -16.61 -3.11
N CYS A 374 7.07 -15.39 -2.76
CA CYS A 374 6.47 -14.17 -3.32
C CYS A 374 7.14 -13.83 -4.67
N PRO A 375 6.40 -13.36 -5.69
CA PRO A 375 7.00 -12.87 -6.93
C PRO A 375 8.05 -11.78 -6.67
N TYR A 376 9.22 -11.92 -7.27
CA TYR A 376 10.37 -11.02 -7.09
C TYR A 376 11.10 -10.72 -8.41
N LYS A 377 10.61 -11.27 -9.53
CA LYS A 377 11.09 -11.00 -10.89
C LYS A 377 9.91 -10.67 -11.81
N PRO A 378 10.11 -9.85 -12.85
CA PRO A 378 9.06 -9.54 -13.83
C PRO A 378 8.41 -10.80 -14.43
N GLU A 379 9.19 -11.85 -14.71
CA GLU A 379 8.70 -13.06 -15.35
C GLU A 379 7.69 -13.83 -14.47
N HIS A 380 7.79 -13.70 -13.14
CA HIS A 380 6.86 -14.34 -12.20
C HIS A 380 5.45 -13.75 -12.26
N ILE A 381 5.31 -12.54 -12.79
CA ILE A 381 4.03 -11.83 -12.97
C ILE A 381 3.66 -11.64 -14.45
N GLY A 382 4.29 -12.43 -15.35
CA GLY A 382 3.98 -12.45 -16.78
C GLY A 382 4.58 -11.30 -17.59
N TRP A 383 5.63 -10.66 -17.09
CA TRP A 383 6.35 -9.59 -17.81
C TRP A 383 7.66 -10.10 -18.41
N ASP A 384 7.90 -9.77 -19.69
CA ASP A 384 9.22 -9.91 -20.27
C ASP A 384 10.13 -8.76 -19.84
N PHE A 385 11.43 -9.03 -19.75
CA PHE A 385 12.43 -8.06 -19.31
C PHE A 385 12.41 -6.75 -20.10
N ASN A 386 12.28 -6.80 -21.43
CA ASN A 386 12.31 -5.60 -22.27
C ASN A 386 11.07 -4.73 -22.05
N LYS A 387 9.88 -5.32 -22.02
CA LYS A 387 8.65 -4.59 -21.71
C LYS A 387 8.70 -4.01 -20.29
N TYR A 388 9.20 -4.77 -19.31
CA TYR A 388 9.36 -4.30 -17.93
C TYR A 388 10.33 -3.13 -17.85
N SER A 389 11.55 -3.28 -18.40
CA SER A 389 12.57 -2.24 -18.42
C SER A 389 12.03 -0.96 -19.07
N ARG A 390 11.31 -1.07 -20.19
CA ARG A 390 10.70 0.09 -20.85
C ARG A 390 9.62 0.75 -20.00
N ALA A 391 8.78 -0.03 -19.31
CA ALA A 391 7.73 0.49 -18.46
C ALA A 391 8.28 1.27 -17.26
N VAL A 392 9.30 0.74 -16.59
CA VAL A 392 9.83 1.36 -15.36
C VAL A 392 10.58 2.67 -15.60
N GLU A 393 11.13 2.91 -16.80
CA GLU A 393 11.72 4.20 -17.17
C GLU A 393 10.69 5.34 -17.13
N PHE A 394 9.39 5.02 -17.28
CA PHE A 394 8.30 5.98 -17.16
C PHE A 394 7.60 5.94 -15.80
N ALA A 395 8.05 5.10 -14.86
CA ALA A 395 7.40 5.01 -13.55
C ALA A 395 7.47 6.35 -12.78
N PHE A 396 8.54 7.13 -12.96
CA PHE A 396 8.75 8.39 -12.23
C PHE A 396 7.65 9.43 -12.52
N ILE A 397 7.00 9.40 -13.69
CA ILE A 397 5.93 10.36 -14.04
C ILE A 397 4.53 9.92 -13.59
N THR A 398 4.39 8.78 -12.91
CA THR A 398 3.07 8.30 -12.49
C THR A 398 2.56 8.95 -11.20
N ARG A 399 3.43 9.68 -10.47
CA ARG A 399 3.07 10.44 -9.26
C ARG A 399 3.97 11.66 -9.07
N GLU A 400 3.43 12.71 -8.45
CA GLU A 400 4.17 13.91 -8.04
C GLU A 400 5.04 13.67 -6.79
N ARG A 401 6.00 12.74 -6.90
CA ARG A 401 6.96 12.42 -5.84
C ARG A 401 8.35 12.44 -6.40
N PHE A 402 9.29 13.05 -5.68
CA PHE A 402 10.70 12.99 -6.02
C PHE A 402 11.36 11.82 -5.30
N THR A 403 11.80 10.82 -6.07
CA THR A 403 12.30 9.52 -5.60
C THR A 403 13.65 9.19 -6.25
N PHE A 404 14.22 8.03 -5.95
CA PHE A 404 15.41 7.56 -6.68
C PHE A 404 15.14 7.28 -8.17
N LEU A 405 13.88 7.12 -8.60
CA LEU A 405 13.54 7.04 -10.03
C LEU A 405 13.82 8.36 -10.76
N ASP A 406 13.58 9.49 -10.09
CA ASP A 406 13.91 10.82 -10.62
C ASP A 406 15.41 10.99 -10.78
N ILE A 407 16.17 10.61 -9.74
CA ILE A 407 17.63 10.62 -9.82
C ILE A 407 18.11 9.73 -10.97
N ALA A 408 17.53 8.53 -11.15
CA ALA A 408 17.90 7.63 -12.24
C ALA A 408 17.70 8.28 -13.62
N HIS A 409 16.49 8.80 -13.87
CA HIS A 409 16.14 9.48 -15.12
C HIS A 409 17.06 10.67 -15.40
N HIS A 410 17.25 11.54 -14.41
CA HIS A 410 18.04 12.75 -14.55
C HIS A 410 19.55 12.48 -14.59
N ALA A 411 20.04 11.40 -13.98
CA ALA A 411 21.45 10.99 -14.03
C ALA A 411 21.78 10.08 -15.22
N ARG A 412 20.80 9.77 -16.09
CA ARG A 412 20.95 8.86 -17.24
C ARG A 412 21.35 7.44 -16.82
N LEU A 413 20.81 6.98 -15.70
CA LEU A 413 21.05 5.65 -15.18
C LEU A 413 19.83 4.77 -15.49
N PRO A 414 20.02 3.59 -16.10
CA PRO A 414 18.90 2.71 -16.44
C PRO A 414 18.26 2.18 -15.16
N VAL A 415 16.94 2.24 -15.01
CA VAL A 415 16.25 1.81 -13.76
C VAL A 415 16.50 0.33 -13.47
N VAL A 416 16.54 -0.50 -14.52
CA VAL A 416 16.78 -1.95 -14.44
C VAL A 416 18.07 -2.28 -15.18
N GLU A 417 18.95 -3.05 -14.54
CA GLU A 417 20.07 -3.73 -15.20
C GLU A 417 19.74 -5.21 -15.39
N HIS A 418 20.45 -5.91 -16.28
CA HIS A 418 20.41 -7.37 -16.32
C HIS A 418 20.84 -7.89 -14.93
N ILE A 419 19.87 -8.43 -14.17
CA ILE A 419 20.07 -8.98 -12.82
C ILE A 419 20.81 -10.32 -12.88
#